data_AF-A0A6F8XNC3-F1
#
_entry.id   AF-A0A6F8XNC3-F1
#
_cell.length_a   1.000
_cell.length_b   1.000
_cell.length_c   1.000
_cell.angle_alpha   90.00
_cell.angle_beta   90.00
_cell.angle_gamma   90.00
#
_symmetry.space_group_name_H-M   'P 1'
#
loop_
_entity.id
_entity.type
_entity.pdbx_description
1 polymer ?
#
loop_
_entity_poly.entity_id
_entity_poly.type
_entity_poly.pdbx_seq_one_letter_code
_entity_poly.pdbx_strand_id
1 'polypeptide(L)'
;MAAVAVTLAAAALGWSAIGHTPHPSTLRVQALGMVGFAALGLAGLAVDPDLGLYLVATGWLLHGVWDFVHLKLDRVVPRSYAEWCGVLDVLTAGQLLLLAW
;
A
#
# COMPACT_ATOMS: atom_id res chain seq x y z
N MET A 1 1.03 -16.40 2.92
CA MET A 1 0.87 -15.32 1.90
C MET A 1 1.45 -13.99 2.38
N ALA A 2 1.08 -13.48 3.57
CA ALA A 2 1.61 -12.22 4.10
C ALA A 2 3.15 -12.13 4.16
N ALA A 3 3.83 -13.18 4.67
CA ALA A 3 5.30 -13.19 4.75
C ALA A 3 5.97 -13.10 3.36
N VAL A 4 5.38 -13.72 2.33
CA VAL A 4 5.88 -13.66 0.95
C VAL A 4 5.73 -12.23 0.41
N ALA A 5 4.57 -11.61 0.60
CA ALA A 5 4.33 -10.22 0.18
C ALA A 5 5.29 -9.24 0.87
N VAL A 6 5.51 -9.37 2.18
CA VAL A 6 6.47 -8.54 2.94
C VAL A 6 7.90 -8.75 2.43
N THR A 7 8.28 -9.98 2.11
CA THR A 7 9.62 -10.30 1.61
C THR A 7 9.86 -9.70 0.23
N LEU A 8 8.88 -9.83 -0.67
CA LEU A 8 8.93 -9.25 -2.02
C LEU A 8 8.96 -7.71 -1.96
N ALA A 9 8.16 -7.12 -1.07
CA ALA A 9 8.15 -5.68 -0.81
C ALA A 9 9.50 -5.16 -0.30
N ALA A 10 10.10 -5.84 0.68
CA ALA A 10 11.41 -5.49 1.21
C ALA A 10 12.52 -5.65 0.15
N ALA A 11 12.46 -6.71 -0.66
CA ALA A 11 13.40 -6.94 -1.76
C ALA A 11 13.30 -5.85 -2.84
N ALA A 12 12.08 -5.45 -3.21
CA ALA A 12 11.85 -4.36 -4.16
C ALA A 12 12.36 -3.01 -3.64
N LEU A 13 12.15 -2.71 -2.33
CA LEU A 13 12.73 -1.54 -1.67
C LEU A 13 14.26 -1.57 -1.70
N GLY A 14 14.87 -2.71 -1.36
CA GLY A 14 16.33 -2.90 -1.44
C GLY A 14 16.86 -2.72 -2.86
N TRP A 15 16.18 -3.27 -3.87
CA TRP A 15 16.54 -3.11 -5.27
C TRP A 15 16.48 -1.65 -5.73
N SER A 16 15.45 -0.90 -5.30
CA SER A 16 15.29 0.52 -5.63
C SER A 16 16.42 1.40 -5.10
N ALA A 17 17.09 0.99 -4.01
CA ALA A 17 18.25 1.68 -3.45
C ALA A 17 19.57 1.37 -4.17
N ILE A 18 19.63 0.28 -4.96
CA ILE A 18 20.84 -0.20 -5.64
C ILE A 18 20.90 0.28 -7.10
N GLY A 19 19.76 0.34 -7.80
CA GLY A 19 19.72 0.58 -9.25
C GLY A 19 19.53 2.03 -9.71
N HIS A 20 19.00 2.90 -8.85
CA HIS A 20 18.76 4.32 -9.15
C HIS A 20 19.01 5.13 -7.87
N THR A 21 19.40 6.40 -7.98
CA THR A 21 19.43 7.34 -6.85
C THR A 21 18.11 8.13 -6.82
N PRO A 22 17.00 7.56 -6.32
CA PRO A 22 15.81 8.37 -6.08
C PRO A 22 16.18 9.46 -5.07
N HIS A 23 15.58 10.64 -5.23
CA HIS A 23 15.79 11.72 -4.27
C HIS A 23 15.48 11.20 -2.86
N PRO A 24 16.39 11.34 -1.87
CA PRO A 24 16.28 10.66 -0.58
C PRO A 24 14.95 10.92 0.15
N SER A 25 14.35 12.09 -0.08
CA SER A 25 13.02 12.43 0.44
C SER A 25 11.91 11.53 -0.11
N THR A 26 11.95 11.18 -1.39
CA THR A 26 10.93 10.35 -2.05
C THR A 26 11.02 8.91 -1.55
N LEU A 27 12.24 8.37 -1.45
CA LEU A 27 12.44 7.03 -0.88
C LEU A 27 11.93 6.96 0.57
N ARG A 28 12.20 7.99 1.38
CA ARG A 28 11.71 8.04 2.77
C ARG A 28 10.18 8.08 2.84
N VAL A 29 9.53 8.86 1.99
CA VAL A 29 8.07 8.95 1.92
C VAL A 29 7.46 7.61 1.53
N GLN A 30 8.00 6.93 0.53
CA GLN A 30 7.53 5.60 0.12
C GLN A 30 7.80 4.52 1.17
N ALA A 31 8.96 4.56 1.84
CA ALA A 31 9.27 3.66 2.94
C ALA A 31 8.31 3.83 4.13
N LEU A 32 7.97 5.08 4.47
CA LEU A 32 6.98 5.36 5.51
C LEU A 32 5.58 4.88 5.10
N GLY A 33 5.19 5.06 3.84
CA GLY A 33 3.94 4.52 3.30
C GLY A 33 3.88 3.00 3.42
N MET A 34 4.96 2.29 3.03
CA MET A 34 5.06 0.84 3.16
C MET A 34 4.94 0.39 4.62
N VAL A 35 5.64 1.04 5.55
CA VAL A 35 5.57 0.72 6.98
C VAL A 35 4.15 0.92 7.52
N GLY A 36 3.50 2.04 7.17
CA GLY A 36 2.13 2.32 7.59
C GLY A 36 1.13 1.29 7.08
N PHE A 37 1.22 0.94 5.79
CA PHE A 37 0.37 -0.08 5.19
C PHE A 37 0.59 -1.46 5.81
N ALA A 38 1.85 -1.87 5.99
CA ALA A 38 2.18 -3.13 6.65
C ALA A 38 1.70 -3.16 8.10
N ALA A 39 1.81 -2.05 8.84
CA ALA A 39 1.32 -1.94 10.21
C ALA A 39 -0.20 -2.14 10.30
N LEU A 40 -0.99 -1.56 9.37
CA LEU A 40 -2.43 -1.77 9.32
C LEU A 40 -2.78 -3.24 9.00
N GLY A 41 -2.07 -3.87 8.06
CA GLY A 41 -2.25 -5.29 7.76
C GLY A 41 -1.93 -6.21 8.94
N LEU A 42 -0.82 -5.95 9.65
CA LEU A 42 -0.43 -6.70 10.84
C LEU A 42 -1.39 -6.47 12.01
N ALA A 43 -1.85 -5.24 12.20
CA ALA A 43 -2.86 -4.93 13.21
C ALA A 43 -4.17 -5.67 12.94
N GLY A 44 -4.60 -5.76 11.68
CA GLY A 44 -5.77 -6.54 11.28
C GLY A 44 -5.68 -8.03 11.63
N LEU A 45 -4.47 -8.61 11.65
CA LEU A 45 -4.24 -9.99 12.10
C LEU A 45 -4.22 -10.15 13.63
N ALA A 46 -4.05 -9.06 14.36
CA ALA A 46 -3.89 -9.07 15.82
C ALA A 46 -5.19 -8.72 16.58
N VAL A 47 -6.23 -8.28 15.88
CA VAL A 47 -7.52 -7.91 16.44
C VAL A 47 -8.60 -8.93 16.08
N ASP A 48 -9.80 -8.73 16.63
CA ASP A 48 -11.00 -9.45 16.24
C ASP A 48 -11.23 -9.39 14.71
N PRO A 49 -11.69 -10.48 14.06
CA PRO A 49 -11.86 -10.54 12.60
C PRO A 49 -12.71 -9.41 11.99
N ASP A 50 -13.79 -8.99 12.66
CA ASP A 50 -14.66 -7.94 12.12
C ASP A 50 -13.93 -6.59 12.12
N LEU A 51 -13.26 -6.26 13.22
CA LEU A 51 -12.38 -5.09 13.29
C LEU A 51 -11.18 -5.20 12.32
N GLY A 52 -10.68 -6.41 12.11
CA GLY A 52 -9.59 -6.70 11.19
C GLY A 52 -9.95 -6.35 9.75
N LEU A 53 -11.17 -6.67 9.31
CA LEU A 53 -11.67 -6.31 7.98
C LEU A 53 -11.69 -4.78 7.79
N TYR A 54 -12.19 -4.03 8.77
CA TYR A 54 -12.19 -2.56 8.70
C TYR A 54 -10.78 -1.96 8.65
N LEU A 55 -9.84 -2.49 9.44
CA LEU A 55 -8.45 -2.03 9.44
C LEU A 55 -7.76 -2.27 8.09
N VAL A 56 -7.92 -3.49 7.55
CA VAL A 56 -7.31 -3.84 6.25
C VAL A 56 -7.97 -3.02 5.13
N ALA A 57 -9.31 -2.89 5.14
CA ALA A 57 -10.02 -2.04 4.18
C ALA A 57 -9.55 -0.59 4.22
N THR A 58 -9.32 -0.04 5.42
CA THR A 58 -8.77 1.31 5.60
C THR A 58 -7.36 1.41 5.00
N GLY A 59 -6.51 0.40 5.20
CA GLY A 59 -5.17 0.37 4.60
C GLY A 59 -5.21 0.41 3.08
N TRP A 60 -6.05 -0.41 2.46
CA TRP A 60 -6.26 -0.39 1.00
C TRP A 60 -6.78 0.97 0.53
N LEU A 61 -7.81 1.53 1.18
CA LEU A 61 -8.37 2.82 0.77
C LEU A 61 -7.35 3.97 0.87
N LEU A 62 -6.59 4.03 1.95
CA LEU A 62 -5.54 5.03 2.14
C LEU A 62 -4.44 4.91 1.08
N HIS A 63 -4.07 3.68 0.70
CA HIS A 63 -3.12 3.44 -0.39
C HIS A 63 -3.69 3.89 -1.75
N GLY A 64 -4.95 3.60 -2.04
CA GLY A 64 -5.59 4.08 -3.28
C GLY A 64 -5.63 5.61 -3.37
N VAL A 65 -5.89 6.29 -2.25
CA VAL A 65 -5.79 7.76 -2.16
C VAL A 65 -4.34 8.24 -2.38
N TRP A 66 -3.35 7.53 -1.83
CA TRP A 66 -1.94 7.83 -2.01
C TRP A 66 -1.53 7.77 -3.48
N ASP A 67 -1.91 6.72 -4.20
CA ASP A 67 -1.64 6.56 -5.61
C ASP A 67 -2.31 7.65 -6.44
N PHE A 68 -3.56 8.00 -6.13
CA PHE A 68 -4.25 9.10 -6.79
C PHE A 68 -3.54 10.44 -6.57
N VAL A 69 -3.11 10.74 -5.34
CA VAL A 69 -2.36 11.96 -5.02
C VAL A 69 -1.05 11.99 -5.79
N HIS A 70 -0.29 10.91 -5.83
CA HIS A 70 0.98 10.85 -6.56
C HIS A 70 0.77 10.94 -8.08
N LEU A 71 -0.29 10.34 -8.61
CA LEU A 71 -0.68 10.44 -10.02
C LEU A 71 -1.05 11.88 -10.40
N LYS A 72 -1.76 12.60 -9.52
CA LYS A 72 -2.08 14.02 -9.71
C LYS A 72 -0.86 14.93 -9.65
N LEU A 73 0.12 14.58 -8.83
CA LEU A 73 1.39 15.32 -8.69
C LEU A 73 2.45 14.92 -9.72
N ASP A 74 2.16 13.95 -10.59
CA ASP A 74 3.10 13.36 -11.56
C ASP A 74 4.38 12.83 -10.89
N ARG A 75 4.24 12.26 -9.68
CA ARG A 75 5.32 11.67 -8.87
C ARG A 75 5.16 10.16 -8.76
N VAL A 76 4.89 9.51 -9.88
CA VAL A 76 4.63 8.06 -9.97
C VAL A 76 5.74 7.35 -10.74
N VAL A 77 5.83 6.03 -10.58
CA VAL A 77 6.81 5.20 -11.29
C VAL A 77 6.39 5.05 -12.77
N PRO A 78 5.42 4.18 -13.12
CA PRO A 78 4.58 4.41 -14.31
C PRO A 78 3.16 4.87 -13.96
N ARG A 79 2.59 5.77 -14.77
CA ARG A 79 1.19 6.24 -14.62
C ARG A 79 0.17 5.10 -14.68
N SER A 80 0.32 4.19 -15.65
CA SER A 80 -0.57 3.03 -15.80
C SER A 80 -0.53 2.09 -14.60
N TYR A 81 0.62 1.99 -13.92
CA TYR A 81 0.76 1.19 -12.71
C TYR A 81 0.01 1.85 -11.54
N ALA A 82 0.19 3.15 -11.33
CA ALA A 82 -0.53 3.89 -10.29
C ALA A 82 -2.05 3.91 -10.51
N GLU A 83 -2.50 4.01 -11.77
CA GLU A 83 -3.92 3.92 -12.12
C GLU A 83 -4.50 2.53 -11.79
N TRP A 84 -3.79 1.47 -12.17
CA TRP A 84 -4.21 0.09 -11.89
C TRP A 84 -4.24 -0.21 -10.39
N CYS A 85 -3.18 0.16 -9.66
CA CYS A 85 -3.11 -0.02 -8.21
C CYS A 85 -4.23 0.75 -7.50
N GLY A 86 -4.42 2.03 -7.82
CA GLY A 86 -5.50 2.82 -7.23
C GLY A 86 -6.90 2.21 -7.45
N VAL A 87 -7.18 1.66 -8.64
CA VAL A 87 -8.45 0.95 -8.90
C VAL A 87 -8.56 -0.32 -8.07
N LEU A 88 -7.53 -1.17 -8.07
CA LEU A 88 -7.53 -2.40 -7.27
C LEU A 88 -7.71 -2.13 -5.78
N ASP A 89 -7.09 -1.08 -5.28
CA ASP A 89 -7.14 -0.71 -3.87
C ASP A 89 -8.55 -0.30 -3.44
N VAL A 90 -9.20 0.56 -4.21
CA VAL A 90 -10.57 1.01 -3.92
C VAL A 90 -11.56 -0.14 -4.03
N LEU A 91 -11.41 -1.00 -5.03
CA LEU A 91 -12.26 -2.18 -5.19
C LEU A 91 -12.08 -3.19 -4.05
N THR A 92 -10.83 -3.45 -3.64
CA THR A 92 -10.52 -4.35 -2.53
C THR A 92 -11.04 -3.80 -1.21
N ALA A 93 -10.85 -2.50 -0.95
CA ALA A 93 -11.43 -1.83 0.21
C ALA A 93 -12.96 -1.94 0.22
N GLY A 94 -13.61 -1.65 -0.92
CA GLY A 94 -15.06 -1.77 -1.06
C GLY A 94 -15.56 -3.19 -0.80
N GLN A 95 -14.90 -4.20 -1.37
CA GLN A 95 -15.22 -5.60 -1.13
C GLN A 95 -15.10 -5.98 0.36
N LEU A 96 -14.02 -5.57 1.03
CA LEU A 96 -13.82 -5.86 2.44
C LEU A 96 -14.88 -5.21 3.33
N LEU A 97 -15.28 -3.97 3.02
CA LEU A 97 -16.35 -3.28 3.73
C LEU A 97 -17.71 -3.96 3.52
N LEU A 98 -17.98 -4.48 2.32
CA LEU A 98 -19.20 -5.24 2.04
C LEU A 98 -19.24 -6.60 2.77
N LEU A 99 -18.08 -7.20 3.06
CA LEU A 99 -17.98 -8.45 3.83
C LEU A 99 -18.04 -8.23 5.35
N ALA A 100 -17.77 -7.00 5.81
CA ALA A 100 -17.80 -6.63 7.23
C ALA A 100 -19.20 -6.26 7.74
N TRP A 101 -20.24 -6.49 6.91
CA TRP A 101 -21.65 -6.24 7.16
C TRP A 101 -22.46 -7.53 6.95
#